data_AF-R9AME8-F1
#
_entry.id   AF-R9AME8-F1
#
_cell.length_a   1.000
_cell.length_b   1.000
_cell.length_c   1.000
_cell.angle_alpha   90.00
_cell.angle_beta   90.00
_cell.angle_gamma   90.00
#
_symmetry.space_group_name_H-M   'P 1'
#
loop_
_entity.id
_entity.type
_entity.pdbx_description
1 polymer ?
#
loop_
_entity_poly.entity_id
_entity_poly.type
_entity_poly.pdbx_seq_one_letter_code
_entity_poly.pdbx_strand_id
1 'polypeptide(L)'
;MNDLRDGLLLLEMDENSPQKYTYSLKDMKKVIVFALSESVSNYWPELALNWLQKKPEYIDSDVLDLIETLIGNKTKYSQKVRHLAIKIRNDFLKTI
;
A
#
# COMPACT_ATOMS: atom_id res chain seq x y z
N MET A 1 -11.27 -13.14 13.18
CA MET A 1 -11.30 -12.04 12.21
C MET A 1 -10.22 -11.09 12.67
N ASN A 2 -9.04 -11.07 12.03
CA ASN A 2 -8.01 -10.11 12.39
C ASN A 2 -8.59 -8.72 12.08
N ASP A 3 -8.55 -7.82 13.05
CA ASP A 3 -9.08 -6.47 12.88
C ASP A 3 -8.24 -5.77 11.81
N LEU A 4 -8.87 -5.05 10.87
CA LEU A 4 -8.16 -4.24 9.88
C LEU A 4 -7.23 -3.23 10.56
N ARG A 5 -7.57 -2.82 11.78
CA ARG A 5 -6.73 -1.98 12.65
C ARG A 5 -5.41 -2.65 13.02
N ASP A 6 -5.44 -3.95 13.33
CA ASP A 6 -4.21 -4.72 13.61
C ASP A 6 -3.32 -4.77 12.37
N GLY A 7 -3.94 -4.91 11.19
CA GLY A 7 -3.25 -4.86 9.91
C GLY A 7 -2.58 -3.51 9.62
N LEU A 8 -3.27 -2.41 9.92
CA LEU A 8 -2.73 -1.06 9.74
C LEU A 8 -1.59 -0.76 10.73
N LEU A 9 -1.73 -1.19 11.99
CA LEU A 9 -0.67 -1.08 12.99
C LEU A 9 0.60 -1.81 12.53
N LEU A 10 0.47 -2.92 11.79
CA LEU A 10 1.63 -3.61 11.23
C LEU A 10 2.36 -2.82 10.14
N LEU A 11 1.64 -2.03 9.34
CA LEU A 11 2.30 -1.15 8.37
C LEU A 11 3.17 -0.12 9.08
N GLU A 12 2.67 0.45 10.18
CA GLU A 12 3.45 1.36 11.03
C GLU A 12 4.61 0.64 11.71
N MET A 13 4.39 -0.57 12.22
CA MET A 13 5.44 -1.35 12.88
C MET A 13 6.53 -1.78 11.91
N ASP A 14 6.23 -2.25 10.69
CA ASP A 14 7.23 -2.60 9.66
C ASP A 14 8.03 -1.38 9.15
N GLU A 15 7.45 -0.18 9.23
CA GLU A 15 8.18 1.07 8.99
C GLU A 15 9.21 1.34 10.10
N ASN A 16 8.86 1.06 11.36
CA ASN A 16 9.67 1.40 12.54
C ASN A 16 10.61 0.25 13.01
N SER A 17 10.29 -1.01 12.71
CA SER A 17 11.09 -2.18 13.06
C SER A 17 10.65 -3.41 12.25
N PRO A 18 11.53 -4.02 11.43
CA PRO A 18 11.18 -5.19 10.64
C PRO A 18 11.11 -6.45 11.52
N GLN A 19 10.00 -6.66 12.22
CA GLN A 19 9.70 -7.95 12.86
C GLN A 19 9.00 -8.91 11.89
N LYS A 20 9.33 -10.20 11.99
CA LYS A 20 8.67 -11.27 11.22
C LYS A 20 7.26 -11.51 11.77
N TYR A 21 6.26 -10.86 11.18
CA TYR A 21 4.86 -11.19 11.42
C TYR A 21 4.37 -12.23 10.42
N THR A 22 3.73 -13.28 10.91
CA THR A 22 3.07 -14.30 10.09
C THR A 22 1.63 -13.88 9.80
N TYR A 23 1.47 -12.87 8.94
CA TYR A 23 0.17 -12.63 8.29
C TYR A 23 0.07 -13.46 7.02
N SER A 24 -1.12 -13.99 6.74
CA SER A 24 -1.37 -14.66 5.47
C SER A 24 -1.34 -13.63 4.32
N LEU A 25 -0.92 -14.06 3.13
CA LEU A 25 -0.98 -13.25 1.91
C LEU A 25 -2.36 -12.59 1.71
N LYS A 26 -3.42 -13.36 1.99
CA LYS A 26 -4.82 -12.92 1.84
C LYS A 26 -5.19 -11.82 2.83
N ASP A 27 -4.68 -11.88 4.06
CA ASP A 27 -4.97 -10.86 5.08
C ASP A 27 -4.19 -9.58 4.81
N MET A 28 -2.91 -9.68 4.40
CA MET A 28 -2.15 -8.49 4.00
C MET A 28 -2.76 -7.79 2.78
N LYS A 29 -3.24 -8.54 1.78
CA LYS A 29 -3.90 -7.94 0.63
C LYS A 29 -5.11 -7.10 1.04
N LYS A 30 -5.94 -7.57 1.98
CA LYS A 30 -7.09 -6.80 2.50
C LYS A 30 -6.65 -5.50 3.17
N VAL A 31 -5.57 -5.54 3.94
CA VAL A 31 -5.01 -4.36 4.63
C VAL A 31 -4.51 -3.34 3.61
N ILE A 32 -3.77 -3.78 2.60
CA ILE A 32 -3.28 -2.90 1.52
C ILE A 32 -4.44 -2.27 0.75
N VAL A 33 -5.43 -3.08 0.34
CA VAL A 33 -6.62 -2.57 -0.36
C VAL A 33 -7.32 -1.52 0.49
N PHE A 34 -7.52 -1.79 1.78
CA PHE A 34 -8.15 -0.83 2.70
C PHE A 34 -7.35 0.46 2.84
N ALA A 35 -6.03 0.37 3.02
CA ALA A 35 -5.15 1.52 3.18
C ALA A 35 -5.10 2.41 1.92
N LEU A 36 -5.19 1.81 0.72
CA LEU A 36 -5.18 2.55 -0.55
C LEU A 36 -6.56 3.16 -0.89
N SER A 37 -7.65 2.42 -0.70
CA SER A 37 -9.00 2.79 -1.17
C SER A 37 -9.81 3.60 -0.15
N GLU A 38 -9.91 3.10 1.08
CA GLU A 38 -10.83 3.59 2.12
C GLU A 38 -10.18 4.60 3.07
N SER A 39 -8.91 4.97 2.82
CA SER A 39 -8.23 5.94 3.67
C SER A 39 -8.81 7.34 3.56
N VAL A 40 -9.07 7.93 4.74
CA VAL A 40 -9.46 9.34 4.94
C VAL A 40 -8.27 10.31 4.86
N SER A 41 -7.03 9.81 4.83
CA SER A 41 -5.82 10.64 4.87
C SER A 41 -4.72 10.14 3.93
N ASN A 42 -3.68 10.96 3.73
CA ASN A 42 -2.48 10.59 2.96
C ASN A 42 -1.58 9.57 3.68
N TYR A 43 -1.75 9.41 4.99
CA TYR A 43 -0.88 8.61 5.85
C TYR A 43 -0.91 7.12 5.50
N TRP A 44 -2.10 6.51 5.47
CA TRP A 44 -2.25 5.08 5.17
C TRP A 44 -1.82 4.70 3.74
N PRO A 45 -2.18 5.47 2.70
CA PRO A 45 -1.64 5.27 1.36
C PRO A 45 -0.12 5.32 1.32
N GLU A 46 0.49 6.28 2.01
CA GLU A 46 1.95 6.42 2.04
C GLU A 46 2.62 5.18 2.66
N LEU A 47 2.12 4.73 3.82
CA LEU A 47 2.60 3.53 4.50
C LEU A 47 2.45 2.27 3.64
N ALA A 48 1.28 2.09 3.03
CA ALA A 48 1.01 0.94 2.17
C ALA A 48 1.94 0.94 0.94
N LEU A 49 2.17 2.09 0.32
CA LEU A 49 3.09 2.22 -0.81
C LEU A 49 4.54 1.92 -0.40
N ASN A 50 5.00 2.47 0.72
CA ASN A 50 6.35 2.17 1.25
C ASN A 50 6.54 0.68 1.52
N TRP A 51 5.51 0.02 2.04
CA TRP A 51 5.53 -1.43 2.28
C TRP A 51 5.55 -2.22 0.98
N LEU A 52 4.71 -1.86 -0.01
CA LEU A 52 4.69 -2.50 -1.34
C LEU A 52 6.00 -2.33 -2.08
N GLN A 53 6.72 -1.22 -1.90
CA GLN A 53 8.04 -1.03 -2.49
C GLN A 53 9.06 -2.06 -1.98
N LYS A 54 8.93 -2.51 -0.72
CA LYS A 54 9.78 -3.56 -0.14
C LYS A 54 9.33 -4.97 -0.54
N LYS A 55 8.04 -5.14 -0.86
CA LYS A 55 7.39 -6.44 -1.09
C LYS A 55 6.52 -6.41 -2.36
N PRO A 56 7.14 -6.25 -3.55
CA PRO A 56 6.42 -6.10 -4.81
C PRO A 56 5.59 -7.34 -5.21
N GLU A 57 5.86 -8.51 -4.62
CA GLU A 57 5.10 -9.75 -4.84
C GLU A 57 3.63 -9.67 -4.38
N TYR A 58 3.26 -8.63 -3.63
CA TYR A 58 1.89 -8.35 -3.22
C TYR A 58 1.15 -7.41 -4.19
N ILE A 59 1.80 -6.97 -5.27
CA ILE A 59 1.17 -6.15 -6.31
C ILE A 59 0.53 -7.08 -7.35
N ASP A 60 -0.80 -7.04 -7.41
CA ASP A 60 -1.59 -7.66 -8.47
C ASP A 60 -2.44 -6.61 -9.19
N SER A 61 -3.28 -7.03 -10.14
CA SER A 61 -4.13 -6.13 -10.93
C SER A 61 -5.00 -5.23 -10.05
N ASP A 62 -5.58 -5.76 -8.98
CA ASP A 62 -6.47 -4.99 -8.10
C ASP A 62 -5.68 -3.91 -7.35
N VAL A 63 -4.50 -4.27 -6.84
CA VAL A 63 -3.62 -3.31 -6.16
C VAL A 63 -3.09 -2.27 -7.14
N LEU A 64 -2.79 -2.65 -8.38
CA LEU A 64 -2.34 -1.74 -9.43
C LEU A 64 -3.43 -0.71 -9.78
N ASP A 65 -4.68 -1.13 -9.96
CA ASP A 65 -5.81 -0.25 -10.24
C ASP A 65 -6.01 0.79 -9.13
N LEU A 66 -5.82 0.38 -7.87
CA LEU A 66 -5.84 1.30 -6.73
C LEU A 66 -4.68 2.30 -6.80
N ILE A 67 -3.47 1.85 -7.09
CA ILE A 67 -2.30 2.73 -7.28
C ILE A 67 -2.58 3.76 -8.40
N GLU A 68 -3.17 3.35 -9.52
CA GLU A 68 -3.53 4.29 -10.60
C GLU A 68 -4.59 5.31 -10.15
N THR A 69 -5.56 4.88 -9.34
CA THR A 69 -6.56 5.78 -8.73
C THR A 69 -5.90 6.85 -7.86
N LEU A 70 -4.88 6.47 -7.07
CA LEU A 70 -4.11 7.42 -6.27
C LEU A 70 -3.41 8.46 -7.16
N ILE A 71 -2.76 8.01 -8.24
CA ILE A 71 -2.03 8.87 -9.18
C ILE A 71 -2.96 9.89 -9.83
N GLY A 72 -4.15 9.44 -10.27
CA GLY A 72 -5.12 10.28 -10.95
C GLY A 72 -5.80 11.31 -10.05
N ASN A 73 -5.96 11.01 -8.76
CA ASN A 73 -6.74 11.84 -7.84
C ASN A 73 -5.90 12.92 -7.13
N LYS A 74 -5.64 14.01 -7.86
CA LYS A 74 -4.81 15.14 -7.39
C LYS A 74 -5.44 15.97 -6.26
N THR A 75 -6.75 15.88 -6.07
CA THR A 75 -7.48 16.65 -5.04
C THR A 75 -7.47 15.94 -3.69
N LYS A 76 -7.53 14.59 -3.69
CA LYS A 76 -7.51 13.78 -2.48
C LYS A 76 -6.08 13.49 -1.99
N TYR A 77 -5.15 13.19 -2.89
CA TYR A 77 -3.81 12.73 -2.52
C TYR A 77 -2.71 13.77 -2.79
N SER A 78 -1.81 13.88 -1.82
CA SER A 78 -0.64 14.76 -1.87
C SER A 78 0.29 14.41 -3.03
N GLN A 79 1.11 15.38 -3.43
CA GLN A 79 2.13 15.16 -4.46
C GLN A 79 3.12 14.05 -4.06
N LYS A 80 3.44 13.92 -2.77
CA LYS A 80 4.35 12.88 -2.25
C LYS A 80 3.79 11.47 -2.49
N VAL A 81 2.57 11.22 -2.02
CA VAL A 81 1.87 9.93 -2.21
C VAL A 81 1.75 9.59 -3.69
N ARG A 82 1.38 10.56 -4.53
CA ARG A 82 1.26 10.35 -5.97
C ARG A 82 2.59 10.01 -6.64
N HIS A 83 3.69 10.66 -6.25
CA HIS A 83 5.01 10.30 -6.76
C HIS A 83 5.45 8.89 -6.35
N LEU A 84 5.19 8.49 -5.10
CA LEU A 84 5.47 7.12 -4.63
C LEU A 84 4.66 6.10 -5.45
N ALA A 85 3.37 6.37 -5.68
CA ALA A 85 2.50 5.53 -6.51
C ALA A 85 3.02 5.42 -7.96
N ILE A 86 3.42 6.52 -8.60
CA ILE A 86 4.01 6.51 -9.95
C ILE A 86 5.28 5.65 -9.98
N LYS A 87 6.14 5.78 -8.97
CA LYS A 87 7.39 5.02 -8.89
C LYS A 87 7.11 3.52 -8.83
N ILE A 88 6.24 3.09 -7.91
CA ILE A 88 5.88 1.67 -7.73
C ILE A 88 5.23 1.11 -8.99
N ARG A 89 4.29 1.83 -9.61
CA ARG A 89 3.67 1.42 -10.88
C ARG A 89 4.73 1.20 -11.96
N ASN A 90 5.64 2.16 -12.14
CA ASN A 90 6.68 2.06 -13.16
C ASN A 90 7.68 0.93 -12.89
N ASP A 91 8.02 0.69 -11.63
CA ASP A 91 8.93 -0.39 -11.25
C ASP A 91 8.26 -1.75 -11.49
N PHE A 92 6.98 -1.90 -11.13
CA PHE A 92 6.20 -3.11 -11.39
C PHE A 92 6.09 -3.42 -12.89
N LEU A 93 5.75 -2.43 -13.72
CA LEU A 93 5.63 -2.59 -15.17
C LEU A 93 6.94 -2.94 -15.89
N LYS A 94 8.10 -2.69 -15.28
CA LYS A 94 9.40 -3.10 -15.84
C LYS A 94 9.74 -4.57 -15.55
N THR A 95 9.06 -5.16 -14.57
CA THR A 95 9.26 -6.56 -14.15
C THR A 95 8.38 -7.56 -14.89
N ILE A 96 7.46 -7.08 -15.75
CA ILE A 96 6.57 -7.89 -16.62
C ILE A 96 7.08 -7.83 -18.05
#